data_AF-X0V2S9-F1
#
_entry.id   AF-X0V2S9-F1
#
_cell.length_a   1.000
_cell.length_b   1.000
_cell.length_c   1.000
_cell.angle_alpha   90.00
_cell.angle_beta   90.00
_cell.angle_gamma   90.00
#
_symmetry.space_group_name_H-M   'P 1'
#
loop_
_entity.id
_entity.type
_entity.pdbx_description
1 polymer ?
#
loop_
_entity_poly.entity_id
_entity_poly.type
_entity_poly.pdbx_seq_one_letter_code
_entity_poly.pdbx_strand_id
1 'polypeptide(L)'
;MARLVGASPSSVNRWQDALQRDGMVGLKAKPHPGRRCRLSNRQKQRLETILRRGRRAAGYPTNLWTCPRVGEVVRRAFGVSYHPDHVWRLLRSLGWSCQKPERRAREGDERAIQHWRQQQWPRIKKRPTKWP
;
A
#
# COMPACT_ATOMS: atom_id res chain seq x y z
N MET A 1 -15.44 -7.29 47.65
CA MET A 1 -14.54 -6.81 46.57
C MET A 1 -15.10 -7.01 45.17
N ALA A 2 -15.49 -8.22 44.73
CA ALA A 2 -16.04 -8.45 43.37
C ALA A 2 -17.22 -7.54 42.97
N ARG A 3 -18.20 -7.35 43.86
CA ARG A 3 -19.33 -6.42 43.66
C ARG A 3 -18.93 -4.93 43.57
N LEU A 4 -17.81 -4.54 44.20
CA LEU A 4 -17.32 -3.14 44.20
C LEU A 4 -16.65 -2.77 42.87
N VAL A 5 -16.07 -3.74 42.17
CA VAL A 5 -15.34 -3.53 40.91
C VAL A 5 -16.11 -3.99 39.67
N GLY A 6 -17.37 -4.41 39.83
CA GLY A 6 -18.22 -4.86 38.71
C GLY A 6 -17.68 -6.10 37.98
N ALA A 7 -16.82 -6.90 38.62
CA ALA A 7 -16.15 -8.05 38.02
C ALA A 7 -16.58 -9.36 38.69
N SER A 8 -16.47 -10.47 37.96
CA SER A 8 -16.73 -11.79 38.52
C SER A 8 -15.72 -12.14 39.64
N PRO A 9 -16.10 -12.94 40.65
CA PRO A 9 -15.17 -13.37 41.71
C PRO A 9 -13.90 -14.04 41.18
N SER A 10 -14.02 -14.81 40.10
CA SER A 10 -12.88 -15.49 39.47
C SER A 10 -11.93 -14.54 38.73
N SER A 11 -12.40 -13.37 38.28
CA SER A 11 -11.54 -12.31 37.75
C SER A 11 -10.77 -11.61 38.86
N VAL A 12 -11.42 -11.34 40.00
CA VAL A 12 -10.79 -10.71 41.15
C VAL A 12 -9.68 -11.59 41.74
N ASN A 13 -9.93 -12.90 41.89
CA ASN A 13 -8.89 -13.83 42.35
C ASN A 13 -7.70 -13.85 41.38
N ARG A 14 -7.93 -13.91 40.07
CA ARG A 14 -6.86 -13.85 39.06
C ARG A 14 -6.03 -12.57 39.14
N TRP A 15 -6.66 -11.42 39.44
CA TRP A 15 -5.95 -10.16 39.62
C TRP A 15 -5.16 -10.12 40.94
N GLN A 16 -5.70 -10.69 42.02
CA GLN A 16 -4.96 -10.83 43.28
C GLN A 16 -3.74 -11.73 43.12
N ASP A 17 -3.87 -12.87 42.44
CA ASP A 17 -2.76 -13.77 42.15
C ASP A 17 -1.70 -13.08 41.29
N ALA A 18 -2.11 -12.34 40.25
CA ALA A 18 -1.19 -11.59 39.40
C ALA A 18 -0.48 -10.47 40.16
N LEU A 19 -1.18 -9.79 41.07
CA LEU A 19 -0.61 -8.76 41.94
C LEU A 19 0.40 -9.35 42.94
N GLN A 20 0.12 -10.53 43.50
CA GLN A 20 1.00 -11.18 44.47
C GLN A 20 2.27 -11.74 43.81
N ARG A 21 2.19 -12.18 42.56
CA ARG A 21 3.34 -12.72 41.80
C ARG A 21 4.20 -11.64 41.16
N ASP A 22 3.57 -10.71 40.45
CA ASP A 22 4.25 -9.79 39.53
C ASP A 22 4.08 -8.31 39.94
N GLY A 23 3.47 -8.04 41.10
CA GLY A 23 3.19 -6.69 41.57
C GLY A 23 2.27 -5.92 40.61
N MET A 24 2.37 -4.59 40.63
CA MET A 24 1.58 -3.71 39.76
C MET A 24 1.84 -3.94 38.26
N VAL A 25 2.97 -4.57 37.89
CA VAL A 25 3.28 -4.91 36.49
C VAL A 25 2.36 -6.03 35.98
N GLY A 26 1.98 -6.99 36.85
CA GLY A 26 1.06 -8.07 36.51
C GLY A 26 -0.36 -7.59 36.15
N LEU A 27 -0.75 -6.42 36.67
CA LEU A 27 -2.04 -5.78 36.39
C LEU A 27 -2.02 -4.90 35.14
N LYS A 28 -0.85 -4.60 34.55
CA LYS A 28 -0.79 -3.81 33.31
C LYS A 28 -1.52 -4.53 32.19
N ALA A 29 -2.37 -3.79 31.48
CA ALA A 29 -3.07 -4.30 30.31
C ALA A 29 -2.04 -4.81 29.28
N LYS A 30 -2.09 -6.11 29.01
CA LYS A 30 -1.27 -6.73 27.96
C LYS A 30 -1.94 -6.43 26.62
N PRO A 31 -1.24 -5.84 25.64
CA PRO A 31 -1.82 -5.62 24.33
C PRO A 31 -2.24 -6.95 23.72
N HIS A 32 -3.52 -7.10 23.41
CA HIS A 32 -4.00 -8.27 22.68
C HIS A 32 -3.45 -8.21 21.26
N PRO A 33 -2.60 -9.16 20.84
CA PRO A 33 -2.14 -9.19 19.47
C PRO A 33 -3.37 -9.42 18.59
N GLY A 34 -3.71 -8.43 17.77
CA GLY A 34 -4.76 -8.57 16.77
C GLY A 34 -4.47 -9.73 15.80
N ARG A 35 -5.40 -9.98 14.88
CA ARG A 35 -5.26 -11.05 13.88
C ARG A 35 -3.89 -10.98 13.19
N ARG A 36 -3.15 -12.08 13.21
CA ARG A 36 -1.81 -12.17 12.62
C ARG A 36 -1.85 -11.67 11.17
N CYS A 37 -0.98 -10.71 10.83
CA CYS A 37 -0.81 -10.25 9.45
C CYS A 37 -0.48 -11.47 8.57
N ARG A 38 -1.21 -11.64 7.45
CA ARG A 38 -1.02 -12.82 6.57
C ARG A 38 0.37 -12.87 5.93
N LEU A 39 1.11 -11.76 5.92
CA LEU A 39 2.52 -11.69 5.52
C LEU A 39 3.39 -11.30 6.71
N SER A 40 4.42 -12.10 6.97
CA SER A 40 5.52 -11.76 7.88
C SER A 40 6.35 -10.59 7.36
N ASN A 41 7.14 -9.95 8.23
CA ASN A 41 8.02 -8.85 7.83
C ASN A 41 9.06 -9.28 6.78
N ARG A 42 9.57 -10.51 6.85
CA ARG A 42 10.47 -11.07 5.82
C ARG A 42 9.78 -11.20 4.46
N GLN A 43 8.53 -11.67 4.44
CA GLN A 43 7.77 -11.77 3.19
C GLN A 43 7.43 -10.39 2.61
N LYS A 44 7.16 -9.40 3.47
CA LYS A 44 6.96 -8.01 3.06
C LYS A 44 8.19 -7.41 2.37
N GLN A 45 9.38 -7.61 2.94
CA GLN A 45 10.65 -7.17 2.33
C GLN A 45 10.88 -7.85 0.97
N ARG A 46 10.64 -9.17 0.90
CA ARG A 46 10.77 -9.92 -0.36
C ARG A 46 9.77 -9.44 -1.42
N LEU A 47 8.53 -9.13 -1.03
CA LEU A 47 7.54 -8.52 -1.91
C LEU A 47 8.03 -7.18 -2.44
N GLU A 48 8.59 -6.33 -1.59
CA GLU A 48 9.15 -5.04 -2.00
C GLU A 48 10.27 -5.21 -3.03
N THR A 49 11.18 -6.17 -2.84
CA THR A 49 12.23 -6.48 -3.83
C THR A 49 11.63 -6.89 -5.18
N ILE A 50 10.59 -7.72 -5.19
CA ILE A 50 9.90 -8.14 -6.42
C ILE A 50 9.25 -6.93 -7.11
N LEU A 51 8.58 -6.06 -6.34
CA LEU A 51 7.93 -4.87 -6.89
C LEU A 51 8.94 -3.86 -7.46
N ARG A 52 10.12 -3.72 -6.83
CA ARG A 52 11.22 -2.84 -7.28
C ARG A 52 11.93 -3.34 -8.53
N ARG A 53 12.05 -4.66 -8.73
CA ARG A 53 12.60 -5.24 -9.98
C ARG A 53 11.76 -4.91 -11.23
N GLY A 54 10.55 -4.41 -11.04
CA GLY A 54 9.72 -3.89 -12.11
C GLY A 54 8.88 -4.97 -12.79
N ARG A 55 7.78 -4.53 -13.40
CA ARG A 55 6.70 -5.40 -13.89
C ARG A 55 7.07 -6.29 -15.08
N ARG A 56 8.08 -5.90 -15.88
CA ARG A 56 8.56 -6.70 -17.02
C ARG A 56 9.21 -8.00 -16.55
N ALA A 57 9.95 -7.95 -15.43
CA ALA A 57 10.51 -9.15 -14.79
C ALA A 57 9.42 -10.07 -14.21
N ALA A 58 8.21 -9.54 -13.95
CA ALA A 58 7.04 -10.31 -13.51
C ALA A 58 6.11 -10.73 -14.67
N GLY A 59 6.49 -10.46 -15.92
CA GLY A 59 5.77 -10.92 -17.12
C GLY A 59 4.60 -10.04 -17.58
N TYR A 60 4.47 -8.79 -17.11
CA TYR A 60 3.36 -7.93 -17.53
C TYR A 60 3.75 -6.84 -18.55
N PRO A 61 2.86 -6.52 -19.53
CA PRO A 61 3.20 -5.68 -20.69
C PRO A 61 3.30 -4.16 -20.43
N THR A 62 2.57 -3.62 -19.46
CA THR A 62 2.68 -2.22 -19.01
C THR A 62 3.60 -2.05 -17.78
N ASN A 63 4.05 -0.83 -17.45
CA ASN A 63 4.94 -0.58 -16.30
C ASN A 63 4.20 -0.27 -14.97
N LEU A 64 2.85 -0.26 -14.95
CA LEU A 64 2.06 0.21 -13.80
C LEU A 64 1.65 -0.91 -12.84
N TRP A 65 2.05 -0.89 -11.57
CA TRP A 65 1.49 -1.82 -10.58
C TRP A 65 0.03 -1.49 -10.27
N THR A 66 -0.86 -2.47 -10.40
CA THR A 66 -2.27 -2.35 -9.98
C THR A 66 -2.53 -3.30 -8.81
N CYS A 67 -3.44 -2.94 -7.89
CA CYS A 67 -3.75 -3.78 -6.72
C CYS A 67 -4.10 -5.24 -7.08
N PRO A 68 -4.88 -5.54 -8.14
CA PRO A 68 -5.14 -6.93 -8.55
C PRO A 68 -3.86 -7.69 -8.95
N ARG A 69 -2.95 -7.03 -9.68
CA ARG A 69 -1.68 -7.65 -10.13
C ARG A 69 -0.73 -7.90 -8.97
N VAL A 70 -0.65 -6.96 -8.03
CA VAL A 70 0.13 -7.16 -6.80
C VAL A 70 -0.48 -8.31 -5.98
N GLY A 71 -1.81 -8.42 -5.91
CA GLY A 71 -2.49 -9.56 -5.28
C GLY A 71 -2.13 -10.91 -5.92
N GLU A 72 -2.01 -10.95 -7.25
CA GLU A 72 -1.57 -12.14 -7.98
C GLU A 72 -0.11 -12.49 -7.69
N VAL A 73 0.79 -11.51 -7.68
CA VAL A 73 2.20 -11.71 -7.28
C VAL A 73 2.29 -12.26 -5.87
N VAL A 74 1.49 -11.73 -4.94
CA VAL A 74 1.45 -12.21 -3.56
C VAL A 74 0.94 -13.65 -3.47
N ARG A 75 -0.09 -14.00 -4.25
CA ARG A 75 -0.59 -15.37 -4.33
C ARG A 75 0.47 -16.32 -4.88
N ARG A 76 1.15 -15.96 -5.97
CA ARG A 76 2.17 -16.81 -6.61
C ARG A 76 3.43 -16.97 -5.75
N ALA A 77 3.89 -15.89 -5.12
CA ALA A 77 5.16 -15.88 -4.37
C ALA A 77 5.01 -16.40 -2.92
N PHE A 78 3.82 -16.29 -2.32
CA PHE A 78 3.62 -16.58 -0.89
C PHE A 78 2.42 -17.48 -0.59
N GLY A 79 1.62 -17.88 -1.59
CA GLY A 79 0.41 -18.69 -1.39
C GLY A 79 -0.75 -17.96 -0.69
N VAL A 80 -0.62 -16.65 -0.49
CA VAL A 80 -1.61 -15.84 0.26
C VAL A 80 -2.51 -15.08 -0.71
N SER A 81 -3.81 -15.23 -0.55
CA SER A 81 -4.79 -14.40 -1.26
C SER A 81 -5.17 -13.17 -0.45
N TYR A 82 -5.20 -12.01 -1.09
CA TYR A 82 -5.71 -10.77 -0.53
C TYR A 82 -6.84 -10.22 -1.40
N HIS A 83 -7.82 -9.57 -0.75
CA HIS A 83 -8.76 -8.69 -1.45
C HIS A 83 -8.00 -7.47 -1.99
N PRO A 84 -8.33 -6.91 -3.17
CA PRO A 84 -7.65 -5.75 -3.74
C PRO A 84 -7.48 -4.57 -2.77
N ASP A 85 -8.48 -4.27 -1.94
CA ASP A 85 -8.37 -3.20 -0.93
C ASP A 85 -7.33 -3.51 0.15
N HIS A 86 -7.16 -4.79 0.49
CA HIS A 86 -6.15 -5.21 1.46
C HIS A 86 -4.76 -5.14 0.86
N VAL A 87 -4.64 -5.35 -0.46
CA VAL A 87 -3.39 -5.14 -1.20
C VAL A 87 -3.00 -3.66 -1.15
N TRP A 88 -3.95 -2.74 -1.32
CA TRP A 88 -3.68 -1.31 -1.18
C TRP A 88 -3.17 -0.94 0.23
N ARG A 89 -3.82 -1.44 1.28
CA ARG A 89 -3.34 -1.23 2.66
C ARG A 89 -1.95 -1.80 2.90
N LEU A 90 -1.67 -2.98 2.36
CA LEU A 90 -0.34 -3.61 2.40
C LEU A 90 0.71 -2.72 1.72
N LEU A 91 0.43 -2.24 0.50
CA LEU A 91 1.31 -1.34 -0.25
C LEU A 91 1.58 -0.03 0.51
N ARG A 92 0.55 0.59 1.09
CA ARG A 92 0.70 1.80 1.91
C ARG A 92 1.58 1.56 3.14
N SER A 93 1.46 0.39 3.78
CA SER A 93 2.34 0.00 4.91
C SER A 93 3.81 -0.19 4.51
N LEU A 94 4.07 -0.38 3.21
CA LEU A 94 5.40 -0.50 2.62
C LEU A 94 5.88 0.82 1.98
N GLY A 95 5.18 1.94 2.23
CA GLY A 95 5.55 3.26 1.71
C GLY A 95 5.21 3.49 0.24
N TRP A 96 4.46 2.59 -0.41
CA TRP A 96 4.05 2.78 -1.80
C TRP A 96 2.85 3.71 -1.90
N SER A 97 2.89 4.60 -2.89
CA SER A 97 1.82 5.52 -3.25
C SER A 97 1.30 5.24 -4.66
N CYS A 98 0.06 5.64 -4.94
CA CYS A 98 -0.51 5.55 -6.29
C CYS A 98 0.21 6.57 -7.18
N GLN A 99 1.11 6.08 -8.03
CA GLN A 99 1.77 6.91 -9.03
C GLN A 99 0.88 7.00 -10.26
N LYS A 100 0.46 8.22 -10.63
CA LYS A 100 -0.27 8.47 -11.87
C LYS A 100 0.73 8.32 -13.02
N PRO A 101 0.53 7.36 -13.94
CA PRO A 101 1.45 7.24 -15.06
C PRO A 101 1.39 8.52 -15.89
N GLU A 102 2.56 9.06 -16.21
CA GLU A 102 2.67 10.14 -17.19
C GLU A 102 2.04 9.62 -18.50
N ARG A 103 1.03 10.33 -19.02
CA ARG A 103 0.35 9.96 -20.27
C ARG A 103 1.32 10.18 -21.44
N ARG A 104 2.22 9.22 -21.67
CA ARG A 104 2.96 9.15 -22.94
C ARG A 104 2.10 8.44 -23.96
N ALA A 105 1.75 9.14 -25.03
CA ALA A 105 1.17 8.51 -26.22
C ALA A 105 2.19 7.50 -26.77
N ARG A 106 1.75 6.27 -27.03
CA ARG A 106 2.61 5.20 -27.57
C ARG A 106 3.21 5.54 -28.95
N GLU A 107 2.59 6.46 -29.67
CA GLU A 107 2.94 6.93 -31.02
C GLU A 107 3.56 8.34 -31.02
N GLY A 108 3.97 8.85 -29.85
CA GLY A 108 4.56 10.17 -29.74
C GLY A 108 5.97 10.21 -30.33
N ASP A 109 6.09 10.57 -31.60
CA ASP A 109 7.37 10.95 -32.19
C ASP A 109 7.83 12.29 -31.56
N GLU A 110 8.82 12.20 -30.66
CA GLU A 110 9.38 13.36 -29.95
C GLU A 110 9.88 14.44 -30.93
N ARG A 111 10.32 14.05 -32.14
CA ARG A 111 10.73 14.98 -33.20
C ARG A 111 9.53 15.70 -33.82
N ALA A 112 8.43 15.00 -34.06
CA ALA A 112 7.19 15.60 -34.57
C ALA A 112 6.56 16.56 -33.54
N ILE A 113 6.62 16.22 -32.25
CA ILE A 113 6.13 17.06 -31.15
C ILE A 113 6.96 18.35 -31.03
N GLN A 114 8.29 18.25 -31.12
CA GLN A 114 9.18 19.42 -31.10
C GLN A 114 8.97 20.29 -32.35
N HIS A 115 8.87 19.69 -33.53
CA HIS A 115 8.62 20.41 -34.77
C HIS A 115 7.29 21.17 -34.73
N TRP A 116 6.21 20.54 -34.26
CA TRP A 116 4.91 21.19 -34.12
C TRP A 116 4.95 22.36 -33.11
N ARG A 117 5.63 22.19 -31.96
CA ARG A 117 5.82 23.27 -30.98
C ARG A 117 6.62 24.46 -31.52
N GLN A 118 7.61 24.22 -32.37
CA GLN A 118 8.43 25.30 -32.92
C GLN A 118 7.78 25.99 -34.13
N GLN A 119 7.07 25.25 -34.98
CA GLN A 119 6.56 25.77 -36.27
C GLN A 119 5.07 26.10 -36.25
N GLN A 120 4.25 25.24 -35.65
CA GLN A 120 2.79 25.33 -35.74
C GLN A 120 2.20 26.13 -34.58
N TRP A 121 2.74 25.95 -33.38
CA TRP A 121 2.27 26.68 -32.19
C TRP A 121 2.40 28.22 -32.32
N PRO A 122 3.51 28.79 -32.84
CA PRO A 122 3.60 30.23 -33.05
C PRO A 122 2.67 30.75 -34.16
N ARG A 123 2.39 29.94 -35.19
CA ARG A 123 1.44 30.27 -36.27
C ARG A 123 0.01 30.36 -35.76
N ILE A 124 -0.42 29.40 -34.94
CA ILE A 124 -1.78 29.36 -34.37
C ILE A 124 -1.98 30.49 -33.34
N LYS A 125 -0.91 30.87 -32.61
CA LYS A 125 -0.96 31.95 -31.62
C LYS A 125 -1.00 33.36 -32.23
N LYS A 126 -0.65 33.54 -33.51
CA LYS A 126 -0.90 34.79 -34.23
C LYS A 126 -2.40 34.91 -34.47
N ARG A 127 -3.05 35.78 -33.69
CA ARG A 127 -4.46 36.16 -33.88
C ARG A 127 -4.71 36.56 -35.35
N PRO A 128 -5.88 36.25 -35.94
CA PRO A 128 -6.26 36.86 -37.20
C PRO A 128 -6.33 38.38 -37.01
N THR A 129 -5.69 39.13 -37.89
CA THR A 129 -5.82 40.59 -38.00
C THR A 129 -7.30 40.90 -38.19
N LYS A 130 -7.86 41.79 -37.34
CA LYS A 130 -9.25 42.24 -37.46
C LYS A 130 -9.45 42.83 -38.87
N TRP A 131 -10.46 42.34 -39.57
CA TRP A 131 -10.90 42.90 -40.86
C TRP A 131 -11.45 44.31 -40.66
N PRO A 132 -11.26 45.24 -41.64
CA PRO A 132 -11.71 46.63 -41.54
C PRO A 132 -13.23 46.77 -41.34
#